data_AF-A0A8B3RQT4-F1
#
_entry.id   AF-A0A8B3RQT4-F1
#
_cell.length_a   1.000
_cell.length_b   1.000
_cell.length_c   1.000
_cell.angle_alpha   90.00
_cell.angle_beta   90.00
_cell.angle_gamma   90.00
#
_symmetry.space_group_name_H-M   'P 1'
#
loop_
_entity.id
_entity.type
_entity.pdbx_description
1 polymer ?
#
loop_
_entity_poly.entity_id
_entity_poly.type
_entity_poly.pdbx_seq_one_letter_code
_entity_poly.pdbx_strand_id
1 'polypeptide(L)'
;MSTLAERTPNIPLITLHDGTKIPQIGLGVLRIDDEGVVPVVESALEVGYRHIDGAAGYNNEEGVGRALAATGYNTGERRASLWMTTKLRDSEQGYDSAMRAFDRSLELLQLDYVDMYMIHWPTPFDWRSGETWKAFRELREDGRVRTLGVCNFMPEHLDRLFDETGEYPTVNQIELHPTWQQRDVVDYCRAHDIAVEAYSPMARGADLANGVVERIAAAHGVTPAQVILRWHIENGTIIIPKSVHTARQRENLDLFGFALTPEEHAQIDALDGPTRAGHDPMTFTYA
;
A
#
# COMPACT_ATOMS: atom_id res chain seq x y z
N MET A 1 15.89 -36.89 -1.41
CA MET A 1 15.46 -36.67 -0.01
C MET A 1 15.32 -35.19 0.22
N SER A 2 14.13 -34.78 0.68
CA SER A 2 13.68 -33.43 1.01
C SER A 2 13.72 -32.39 -0.12
N THR A 3 12.67 -32.36 -0.95
CA THR A 3 12.24 -31.09 -1.55
C THR A 3 11.86 -30.19 -0.38
N LEU A 4 12.63 -29.13 -0.15
CA LEU A 4 12.21 -28.02 0.70
C LEU A 4 10.84 -27.59 0.17
N ALA A 5 9.78 -27.98 0.87
CA ALA A 5 8.52 -27.27 0.73
C ALA A 5 8.87 -25.82 1.09
N GLU A 6 8.94 -24.94 0.09
CA GLU A 6 9.12 -23.51 0.31
C GLU A 6 8.03 -23.11 1.29
N ARG A 7 8.43 -22.84 2.54
CA ARG A 7 7.54 -22.27 3.54
C ARG A 7 7.13 -20.94 2.98
N THR A 8 5.90 -20.85 2.47
CA THR A 8 5.29 -19.56 2.16
C THR A 8 5.39 -18.71 3.44
N PRO A 9 6.01 -17.53 3.38
CA PRO A 9 6.19 -16.71 4.57
C PRO A 9 4.82 -16.42 5.19
N ASN A 10 4.70 -16.63 6.50
CA ASN A 10 3.46 -16.33 7.22
C ASN A 10 3.40 -14.82 7.47
N ILE A 11 2.99 -14.07 6.45
CA ILE A 11 2.85 -12.62 6.51
C ILE A 11 1.71 -12.30 7.50
N PRO A 12 1.96 -11.48 8.54
CA PRO A 12 0.93 -11.07 9.47
C PRO A 12 -0.24 -10.39 8.76
N LEU A 13 -1.44 -10.58 9.30
CA LEU A 13 -2.62 -9.84 8.90
C LEU A 13 -2.87 -8.72 9.90
N ILE A 14 -3.09 -7.51 9.41
CA ILE A 14 -3.59 -6.38 10.21
C ILE A 14 -5.11 -6.42 10.16
N THR A 15 -5.76 -6.44 11.32
CA THR A 15 -7.22 -6.31 11.41
C THR A 15 -7.55 -4.83 11.37
N LEU A 16 -8.32 -4.45 10.37
CA LEU A 16 -8.77 -3.09 10.15
C LEU A 16 -10.03 -2.80 10.98
N HIS A 17 -10.38 -1.52 11.16
CA HIS A 17 -11.51 -1.16 12.04
C HIS A 17 -12.87 -1.62 11.50
N ASP A 18 -12.98 -1.90 10.19
CA ASP A 18 -14.16 -2.48 9.56
C ASP A 18 -14.22 -4.03 9.70
N GLY A 19 -13.24 -4.62 10.40
CA GLY A 19 -13.10 -6.06 10.64
C GLY A 19 -12.42 -6.84 9.52
N THR A 20 -12.12 -6.21 8.39
CA THR A 20 -11.36 -6.85 7.30
C THR A 20 -9.90 -7.06 7.71
N LYS A 21 -9.21 -7.96 6.99
CA LYS A 21 -7.84 -8.36 7.31
C LYS A 21 -6.94 -8.18 6.10
N ILE A 22 -6.02 -7.23 6.20
CA ILE A 22 -5.06 -6.92 5.13
C ILE A 22 -3.71 -7.60 5.41
N PRO A 23 -3.06 -8.22 4.40
CA PRO A 23 -1.67 -8.65 4.53
C PRO A 23 -0.76 -7.45 4.75
N GLN A 24 0.05 -7.51 5.81
CA GLN A 24 0.92 -6.40 6.21
C GLN A 24 2.00 -6.08 5.16
N ILE A 25 2.30 -7.01 4.25
CA ILE A 25 3.25 -6.81 3.15
C ILE A 25 2.52 -7.00 1.81
N GLY A 26 2.56 -5.97 0.97
CA GLY A 26 2.09 -5.98 -0.41
C GLY A 26 3.16 -5.58 -1.43
N LEU A 27 2.82 -5.68 -2.70
CA LEU A 27 3.65 -5.24 -3.83
C LEU A 27 3.04 -3.99 -4.46
N GLY A 28 3.74 -2.86 -4.38
CA GLY A 28 3.40 -1.66 -5.16
C GLY A 28 3.87 -1.77 -6.61
N VAL A 29 2.99 -1.43 -7.57
CA VAL A 29 3.28 -1.53 -9.02
C VAL A 29 3.48 -0.19 -9.74
N LEU A 30 3.71 0.89 -9.00
CA LEU A 30 4.00 2.22 -9.55
C LEU A 30 5.27 2.24 -10.42
N ARG A 31 5.24 3.01 -11.52
CA ARG A 31 6.35 3.18 -12.48
C ARG A 31 6.83 1.85 -13.07
N ILE A 32 5.87 1.06 -13.54
CA ILE A 32 6.05 -0.12 -14.38
C ILE A 32 5.03 0.05 -15.51
N ASP A 33 5.44 -0.06 -16.76
CA ASP A 33 4.50 -0.02 -17.88
C ASP A 33 3.59 -1.25 -17.89
N ASP A 34 2.51 -1.18 -18.68
CA ASP A 34 1.45 -2.20 -18.71
C ASP A 34 1.96 -3.59 -19.15
N GLU A 35 2.94 -3.67 -20.04
CA GLU A 35 3.53 -4.95 -20.44
C GLU A 35 4.51 -5.46 -19.37
N GLY A 36 5.32 -4.55 -18.82
CA GLY A 36 6.32 -4.86 -17.80
C GLY A 36 5.73 -5.30 -16.46
N VAL A 37 4.49 -4.92 -16.12
CA VAL A 37 3.87 -5.28 -14.83
C VAL A 37 3.46 -6.75 -14.78
N VAL A 38 3.19 -7.38 -15.92
CA VAL A 38 2.74 -8.78 -16.01
C VAL A 38 3.71 -9.73 -15.30
N PRO A 39 4.98 -9.86 -15.74
CA PRO A 39 5.93 -10.78 -15.09
C PRO A 39 6.27 -10.38 -13.65
N VAL A 40 6.09 -9.11 -13.28
CA VAL A 40 6.34 -8.61 -11.92
C VAL A 40 5.28 -9.12 -10.95
N VAL A 41 4.00 -9.06 -11.33
CA VAL A 41 2.89 -9.60 -10.52
C VAL A 41 2.94 -11.11 -10.47
N GLU A 42 3.20 -11.78 -11.60
CA GLU A 42 3.32 -13.25 -11.65
C GLU A 42 4.39 -13.76 -10.68
N SER A 43 5.59 -13.19 -10.74
CA SER A 43 6.69 -13.59 -9.85
C SER A 43 6.43 -13.22 -8.39
N ALA A 44 5.75 -12.11 -8.11
CA ALA A 44 5.37 -11.77 -6.74
C ALA A 44 4.39 -12.79 -6.14
N LEU A 45 3.37 -13.20 -6.91
CA LEU A 45 2.40 -14.22 -6.48
C LEU A 45 3.07 -15.58 -6.27
N GLU A 46 4.02 -15.93 -7.12
CA GLU A 46 4.84 -17.15 -7.01
C GLU A 46 5.66 -17.18 -5.71
N VAL A 47 6.36 -16.09 -5.37
CA VAL A 47 7.18 -16.03 -4.15
C VAL A 47 6.37 -15.86 -2.86
N GLY A 48 5.06 -15.62 -2.96
CA GLY A 48 4.15 -15.66 -1.82
C GLY A 48 3.42 -14.35 -1.48
N TYR A 49 3.54 -13.30 -2.29
CA TYR A 49 2.72 -12.10 -2.08
C TYR A 49 1.24 -12.42 -2.22
N ARG A 50 0.42 -11.86 -1.32
CA ARG A 50 -1.05 -11.94 -1.37
C ARG A 50 -1.71 -10.57 -1.27
N HIS A 51 -0.95 -9.51 -1.48
CA HIS A 51 -1.42 -8.14 -1.54
C HIS A 51 -0.73 -7.45 -2.72
N ILE A 52 -1.53 -7.01 -3.71
CA ILE A 52 -1.06 -6.22 -4.86
C ILE A 52 -1.68 -4.83 -4.78
N ASP A 53 -0.84 -3.81 -4.86
CA ASP A 53 -1.22 -2.40 -4.79
C ASP A 53 -0.97 -1.71 -6.14
N GLY A 54 -2.07 -1.31 -6.79
CA GLY A 54 -2.10 -0.56 -8.04
C GLY A 54 -2.79 0.79 -7.89
N ALA A 55 -2.99 1.46 -9.03
CA ALA A 55 -3.81 2.66 -9.16
C ALA A 55 -4.17 2.87 -10.64
N ALA A 56 -5.36 3.37 -10.92
CA ALA A 56 -5.74 3.74 -12.29
C ALA A 56 -4.77 4.77 -12.90
N GLY A 57 -4.23 5.67 -12.06
CA GLY A 57 -3.23 6.66 -12.45
C GLY A 57 -1.93 6.09 -13.02
N TYR A 58 -1.61 4.82 -12.78
CA TYR A 58 -0.39 4.18 -13.25
C TYR A 58 -0.49 3.67 -14.69
N ASN A 59 -1.70 3.59 -15.25
CA ASN A 59 -1.99 3.09 -16.60
C ASN A 59 -1.49 1.66 -16.84
N ASN A 60 -1.54 0.81 -15.81
CA ASN A 60 -1.07 -0.58 -15.90
C ASN A 60 -2.06 -1.60 -15.28
N GLU A 61 -3.32 -1.21 -15.05
CA GLU A 61 -4.35 -2.11 -14.50
C GLU A 61 -4.67 -3.28 -15.44
N GLU A 62 -4.58 -3.09 -16.75
CA GLU A 62 -4.83 -4.16 -17.73
C GLU A 62 -3.77 -5.25 -17.62
N GLY A 63 -2.50 -4.88 -17.52
CA GLY A 63 -1.38 -5.79 -17.30
C GLY A 63 -1.47 -6.53 -15.97
N VAL A 64 -1.89 -5.84 -14.89
CA VAL A 64 -2.20 -6.51 -13.61
C VAL A 64 -3.30 -7.54 -13.82
N GLY A 65 -4.40 -7.17 -14.49
CA GLY A 65 -5.50 -8.10 -14.80
C GLY A 65 -5.06 -9.31 -15.63
N ARG A 66 -4.21 -9.12 -16.65
CA ARG A 66 -3.62 -10.22 -17.43
C ARG A 66 -2.80 -11.17 -16.55
N ALA A 67 -1.99 -10.65 -15.63
CA ALA A 67 -1.23 -11.48 -14.69
C ALA A 67 -2.13 -12.25 -13.70
N LEU A 68 -3.16 -11.60 -13.17
CA LEU A 68 -4.13 -12.26 -12.29
C LEU A 68 -4.88 -13.39 -13.01
N ALA A 69 -5.29 -13.16 -14.26
CA ALA A 69 -5.92 -14.18 -15.10
C ALA A 69 -4.97 -15.35 -15.41
N ALA A 70 -3.74 -15.06 -15.82
CA ALA A 70 -2.73 -16.07 -16.14
C ALA A 70 -2.37 -16.96 -14.93
N THR A 71 -2.38 -16.39 -13.72
CA THR A 71 -2.07 -17.09 -12.46
C THR A 71 -3.32 -17.67 -11.77
N GLY A 72 -4.52 -17.40 -12.30
CA GLY A 72 -5.80 -17.85 -11.77
C GLY A 72 -6.24 -17.15 -10.48
N TYR A 73 -5.68 -15.97 -10.17
CA TYR A 73 -6.05 -15.14 -9.02
C TYR A 73 -7.17 -14.12 -9.32
N ASN A 74 -7.71 -14.13 -10.53
CA ASN A 74 -8.85 -13.27 -10.90
C ASN A 74 -10.22 -13.89 -10.55
N THR A 75 -10.30 -15.19 -10.26
CA THR A 75 -11.56 -15.87 -9.88
C THR A 75 -11.38 -16.96 -8.81
N GLY A 76 -12.49 -17.48 -8.28
CA GLY A 76 -12.54 -18.61 -7.35
C GLY A 76 -11.82 -18.40 -6.01
N GLU A 77 -11.37 -19.50 -5.40
CA GLU A 77 -10.72 -19.49 -4.08
C GLU A 77 -9.39 -18.71 -4.08
N ARG A 78 -8.64 -18.75 -5.19
CA ARG A 78 -7.40 -17.99 -5.33
C ARG A 78 -7.67 -16.49 -5.29
N ARG A 79 -8.69 -15.99 -6.00
CA ARG A 79 -9.12 -14.59 -5.90
C ARG A 79 -9.50 -14.22 -4.48
N ALA A 80 -10.24 -15.08 -3.77
CA ALA A 80 -10.61 -14.82 -2.38
C ALA A 80 -9.41 -14.79 -1.40
N SER A 81 -8.27 -15.36 -1.79
CA SER A 81 -7.01 -15.33 -1.02
C SER A 81 -6.09 -14.15 -1.35
N LEU A 82 -6.45 -13.34 -2.36
CA LEU A 82 -5.70 -12.16 -2.78
C LEU A 82 -6.35 -10.90 -2.23
N TRP A 83 -5.53 -9.98 -1.73
CA TRP A 83 -5.90 -8.60 -1.50
C TRP A 83 -5.50 -7.75 -2.71
N MET A 84 -6.48 -7.22 -3.43
CA MET A 84 -6.25 -6.30 -4.54
C MET A 84 -6.65 -4.88 -4.15
N THR A 85 -5.69 -3.96 -4.21
CA THR A 85 -5.90 -2.52 -3.99
C THR A 85 -5.78 -1.77 -5.31
N THR A 86 -6.75 -0.92 -5.65
CA THR A 86 -6.58 0.11 -6.69
C THR A 86 -7.07 1.47 -6.21
N LYS A 87 -6.81 2.51 -6.99
CA LYS A 87 -7.05 3.91 -6.58
C LYS A 87 -7.67 4.69 -7.72
N LEU A 88 -8.61 5.56 -7.36
CA LEU A 88 -9.24 6.49 -8.28
C LEU A 88 -8.20 7.50 -8.79
N ARG A 89 -8.18 7.76 -10.10
CA ARG A 89 -7.38 8.84 -10.68
C ARG A 89 -7.93 10.19 -10.22
N ASP A 90 -7.04 11.09 -9.81
CA ASP A 90 -7.39 12.41 -9.27
C ASP A 90 -8.36 13.21 -10.14
N SER A 91 -8.16 13.22 -11.47
CA SER A 91 -9.03 13.93 -12.41
C SER A 91 -10.47 13.38 -12.45
N GLU A 92 -10.68 12.16 -11.99
CA GLU A 92 -11.95 11.44 -12.01
C GLU A 92 -12.67 11.43 -10.66
N GLN A 93 -12.23 12.26 -9.69
CA GLN A 93 -12.99 12.52 -8.46
C GLN A 93 -14.38 13.14 -8.74
N GLY A 94 -15.31 12.87 -7.83
CA GLY A 94 -16.72 13.23 -7.88
C GLY A 94 -17.60 12.00 -8.08
N TYR A 95 -18.83 12.03 -7.57
CA TYR A 95 -19.69 10.85 -7.43
C TYR A 95 -19.85 10.04 -8.74
N ASP A 96 -20.48 10.62 -9.78
CA ASP A 96 -20.73 9.88 -11.03
C ASP A 96 -19.45 9.49 -11.77
N SER A 97 -18.40 10.31 -11.63
CA SER A 97 -17.11 10.05 -12.26
C SER A 97 -16.40 8.88 -11.61
N ALA A 98 -16.42 8.82 -10.28
CA ALA A 98 -15.84 7.72 -9.50
C ALA A 98 -16.55 6.39 -9.81
N MET A 99 -17.88 6.38 -9.93
CA MET A 99 -18.65 5.19 -10.31
C MET A 99 -18.20 4.63 -11.67
N ARG A 100 -18.14 5.48 -12.71
CA ARG A 100 -17.67 5.08 -14.05
C ARG A 100 -16.21 4.66 -14.07
N ALA A 101 -15.36 5.35 -13.32
CA ALA A 101 -13.93 5.04 -13.24
C ALA A 101 -13.70 3.67 -12.59
N PHE A 102 -14.49 3.35 -11.56
CA PHE A 102 -14.43 2.07 -10.88
C PHE A 102 -14.88 0.91 -11.76
N ASP A 103 -15.98 1.07 -12.51
CA ASP A 103 -16.43 0.07 -13.50
C ASP A 103 -15.30 -0.29 -14.47
N ARG A 104 -14.64 0.73 -15.01
CA ARG A 104 -13.51 0.55 -15.92
C ARG A 104 -12.30 -0.12 -15.23
N SER A 105 -11.97 0.24 -13.98
CA SER A 105 -10.90 -0.43 -13.24
C SER A 105 -11.18 -1.93 -13.06
N LEU A 106 -12.42 -2.33 -12.77
CA LEU A 106 -12.79 -3.75 -12.68
C LEU A 106 -12.67 -4.47 -14.03
N GLU A 107 -13.09 -3.84 -15.12
CA GLU A 107 -12.94 -4.38 -16.47
C GLU A 107 -11.46 -4.64 -16.82
N LEU A 108 -10.59 -3.64 -16.58
CA LEU A 108 -9.16 -3.75 -16.86
C LEU A 108 -8.48 -4.81 -15.97
N LEU A 109 -8.81 -4.83 -14.68
CA LEU A 109 -8.29 -5.82 -13.73
C LEU A 109 -8.88 -7.23 -13.95
N GLN A 110 -9.96 -7.35 -14.72
CA GLN A 110 -10.72 -8.58 -14.94
C GLN A 110 -11.23 -9.19 -13.62
N LEU A 111 -11.82 -8.35 -12.76
CA LEU A 111 -12.31 -8.70 -11.42
C LEU A 111 -13.77 -8.30 -11.22
N ASP A 112 -14.50 -9.05 -10.40
CA ASP A 112 -15.86 -8.66 -9.97
C ASP A 112 -15.86 -7.68 -8.79
N TYR A 113 -14.77 -7.64 -8.02
CA TYR A 113 -14.58 -6.76 -6.87
C TYR A 113 -13.09 -6.49 -6.62
N VAL A 114 -12.79 -5.44 -5.87
CA VAL A 114 -11.47 -5.20 -5.25
C VAL A 114 -11.58 -5.24 -3.73
N ASP A 115 -10.48 -5.58 -3.06
CA ASP A 115 -10.46 -5.64 -1.60
C ASP A 115 -10.38 -4.25 -1.01
N MET A 116 -9.63 -3.34 -1.65
CA MET A 116 -9.57 -1.94 -1.25
C MET A 116 -9.64 -0.99 -2.44
N TYR A 117 -10.46 0.06 -2.31
CA TYR A 117 -10.49 1.17 -3.26
C TYR A 117 -10.19 2.49 -2.55
N MET A 118 -9.34 3.33 -3.14
CA MET A 118 -8.80 4.51 -2.48
C MET A 118 -8.91 5.80 -3.28
N ILE A 119 -9.11 6.92 -2.58
CA ILE A 119 -8.89 8.25 -3.13
C ILE A 119 -7.38 8.47 -3.16
N HIS A 120 -6.78 8.64 -4.34
CA HIS A 120 -5.32 8.63 -4.50
C HIS A 120 -4.62 9.92 -4.02
N TRP A 121 -5.28 11.07 -4.13
CA TRP A 121 -4.83 12.33 -3.54
C TRP A 121 -6.02 13.16 -3.07
N PRO A 122 -5.88 13.97 -2.00
CA PRO A 122 -6.97 14.79 -1.46
C PRO A 122 -7.39 15.96 -2.37
N THR A 123 -6.50 16.42 -3.25
CA THR A 123 -6.71 17.59 -4.14
C THR A 123 -7.39 18.78 -3.44
N PRO A 124 -6.80 19.33 -2.35
CA PRO A 124 -7.50 20.25 -1.45
C PRO A 124 -7.97 21.56 -2.10
N PHE A 125 -7.33 21.98 -3.20
CA PHE A 125 -7.69 23.15 -4.00
C PHE A 125 -8.90 22.93 -4.92
N ASP A 126 -9.28 21.68 -5.17
CA ASP A 126 -10.46 21.26 -5.93
C ASP A 126 -11.12 20.09 -5.19
N TRP A 127 -11.57 20.36 -3.97
CA TRP A 127 -12.06 19.33 -3.08
C TRP A 127 -13.34 18.66 -3.60
N ARG A 128 -13.17 17.45 -4.14
CA ARG A 128 -14.24 16.55 -4.59
C ARG A 128 -14.28 15.25 -3.79
N SER A 129 -13.47 15.14 -2.74
CA SER A 129 -13.31 13.92 -1.95
C SER A 129 -14.57 13.53 -1.20
N GLY A 130 -15.37 14.48 -0.68
CA GLY A 130 -16.66 14.17 -0.05
C GLY A 130 -17.66 13.50 -0.99
N GLU A 131 -17.84 14.03 -2.20
CA GLU A 131 -18.72 13.42 -3.23
C GLU A 131 -18.15 12.08 -3.74
N THR A 132 -16.83 11.98 -3.86
CA THR A 132 -16.14 10.74 -4.22
C THR A 132 -16.39 9.66 -3.17
N TRP A 133 -16.33 10.00 -1.89
CA TRP A 133 -16.51 9.05 -0.80
C TRP A 133 -17.95 8.52 -0.74
N LYS A 134 -18.95 9.33 -1.10
CA LYS A 134 -20.33 8.85 -1.25
C LYS A 134 -20.44 7.75 -2.31
N ALA A 135 -19.78 7.91 -3.45
CA ALA A 135 -19.73 6.85 -4.48
C ALA A 135 -19.01 5.60 -3.95
N PHE A 136 -17.89 5.78 -3.24
CA PHE A 136 -17.16 4.67 -2.65
C PHE A 136 -18.01 3.87 -1.66
N ARG A 137 -18.81 4.55 -0.83
CA ARG A 137 -19.73 3.90 0.10
C ARG A 137 -20.78 3.06 -0.63
N GLU A 138 -21.36 3.58 -1.70
CA GLU A 138 -22.29 2.83 -2.54
C GLU A 138 -21.63 1.59 -3.15
N LEU A 139 -20.42 1.72 -3.71
CA LEU A 139 -19.66 0.59 -4.24
C LEU A 139 -19.36 -0.49 -3.17
N ARG A 140 -19.15 -0.07 -1.92
CA ARG A 140 -18.99 -1.00 -0.79
C ARG A 140 -20.31 -1.66 -0.40
N GLU A 141 -21.40 -0.90 -0.33
CA GLU A 141 -22.75 -1.41 -0.05
C GLU A 141 -23.23 -2.42 -1.10
N ASP A 142 -22.84 -2.22 -2.37
CA ASP A 142 -23.05 -3.14 -3.48
C ASP A 142 -22.15 -4.39 -3.43
N GLY A 143 -21.22 -4.46 -2.47
CA GLY A 143 -20.26 -5.57 -2.31
C GLY A 143 -19.15 -5.61 -3.35
N ARG A 144 -18.98 -4.55 -4.14
CA ARG A 144 -17.97 -4.44 -5.21
C ARG A 144 -16.61 -3.97 -4.69
N VAL A 145 -16.59 -3.36 -3.50
CA VAL A 145 -15.40 -3.01 -2.74
C VAL A 145 -15.57 -3.53 -1.32
N ARG A 146 -14.53 -4.12 -0.71
CA ARG A 146 -14.63 -4.59 0.68
C ARG A 146 -14.32 -3.49 1.69
N THR A 147 -13.25 -2.75 1.44
CA THR A 147 -12.71 -1.73 2.35
C THR A 147 -12.39 -0.44 1.60
N LEU A 148 -12.58 0.70 2.26
CA LEU A 148 -12.34 2.01 1.67
C LEU A 148 -11.13 2.67 2.34
N GLY A 149 -10.26 3.26 1.53
CA GLY A 149 -9.08 3.96 2.02
C GLY A 149 -8.87 5.30 1.33
N VAL A 150 -7.87 6.03 1.81
CA VAL A 150 -7.38 7.25 1.17
C VAL A 150 -5.86 7.20 1.09
N CYS A 151 -5.29 8.02 0.22
CA CYS A 151 -3.85 8.15 0.06
C CYS A 151 -3.46 9.63 0.21
N ASN A 152 -2.37 9.90 0.91
CA ASN A 152 -1.82 11.24 1.07
C ASN A 152 -2.71 12.21 1.86
N PHE A 153 -3.64 11.73 2.68
CA PHE A 153 -4.48 12.62 3.48
C PHE A 153 -3.73 13.08 4.72
N MET A 154 -3.77 14.39 4.98
CA MET A 154 -3.27 15.03 6.20
C MET A 154 -4.41 15.09 7.23
N PRO A 155 -4.13 15.33 8.53
CA PRO A 155 -5.16 15.43 9.57
C PRO A 155 -6.34 16.33 9.18
N GLU A 156 -6.09 17.51 8.61
CA GLU A 156 -7.15 18.43 8.17
C GLU A 156 -8.01 17.88 7.02
N HIS A 157 -7.46 17.02 6.17
CA HIS A 157 -8.20 16.35 5.10
C HIS A 157 -9.06 15.23 5.67
N LEU A 158 -8.57 14.50 6.68
CA LEU A 158 -9.30 13.43 7.35
C LEU A 158 -10.47 14.00 8.16
N ASP A 159 -10.26 15.07 8.93
CA ASP A 159 -11.33 15.78 9.64
C ASP A 159 -12.41 16.25 8.69
N ARG A 160 -12.02 16.93 7.59
CA ARG A 160 -12.99 17.44 6.61
C ARG A 160 -13.80 16.32 5.95
N LEU A 161 -13.14 15.21 5.59
CA LEU A 161 -13.83 14.06 4.99
C LEU A 161 -14.83 13.45 5.99
N PHE A 162 -14.43 13.32 7.26
CA PHE A 162 -15.31 12.83 8.32
C PHE A 162 -16.50 13.76 8.53
N ASP A 163 -16.30 15.08 8.60
CA ASP A 163 -17.37 16.06 8.79
C ASP A 163 -18.41 16.01 7.64
N GLU A 164 -17.95 15.78 6.40
CA GLU A 164 -18.82 15.72 5.22
C GLU A 164 -19.56 14.38 5.07
N THR A 165 -19.03 13.29 5.63
CA THR A 165 -19.48 11.92 5.31
C THR A 165 -19.83 11.04 6.52
N GLY A 166 -19.45 11.45 7.72
CA GLY A 166 -19.67 10.77 9.00
C GLY A 166 -18.83 9.50 9.21
N GLU A 167 -17.78 9.28 8.41
CA GLU A 167 -16.97 8.05 8.46
C GLU A 167 -15.50 8.34 8.16
N TYR A 168 -14.60 7.78 8.98
CA TYR A 168 -13.16 7.81 8.70
C TYR A 168 -12.78 6.71 7.70
N PRO A 169 -11.76 6.93 6.84
CA PRO A 169 -11.23 5.88 5.99
C PRO A 169 -10.57 4.78 6.82
N THR A 170 -10.59 3.55 6.33
CA THR A 170 -10.01 2.41 7.04
C THR A 170 -8.48 2.37 6.95
N VAL A 171 -7.93 2.88 5.85
CA VAL A 171 -6.49 2.96 5.62
C VAL A 171 -6.16 4.36 5.10
N ASN A 172 -5.09 4.96 5.61
CA ASN A 172 -4.42 6.10 4.99
C ASN A 172 -3.03 5.66 4.48
N GLN A 173 -2.90 5.55 3.17
CA GLN A 173 -1.63 5.20 2.53
C GLN A 173 -0.79 6.47 2.30
N ILE A 174 0.36 6.58 2.95
CA ILE A 174 1.21 7.77 2.94
C ILE A 174 2.68 7.43 2.67
N GLU A 175 3.46 8.45 2.31
CA GLU A 175 4.91 8.30 2.25
C GLU A 175 5.47 8.10 3.66
N LEU A 176 6.08 6.97 3.94
CA LEU A 176 6.64 6.76 5.27
C LEU A 176 7.92 5.97 5.14
N HIS A 177 9.01 6.51 5.67
CA HIS A 177 10.31 5.86 5.70
C HIS A 177 11.15 6.44 6.85
N PRO A 178 12.27 5.82 7.24
CA PRO A 178 13.06 6.26 8.39
C PRO A 178 13.39 7.76 8.45
N THR A 179 13.64 8.39 7.30
CA THR A 179 13.98 9.82 7.21
C THR A 179 12.79 10.76 6.97
N TRP A 180 11.57 10.21 6.90
CA TRP A 180 10.30 10.95 6.77
C TRP A 180 9.17 10.12 7.39
N GLN A 181 9.02 10.20 8.72
CA GLN A 181 8.14 9.30 9.48
C GLN A 181 6.71 9.82 9.62
N GLN A 182 6.46 11.10 9.30
CA GLN A 182 5.14 11.75 9.36
C GLN A 182 4.40 11.49 10.69
N ARG A 183 5.10 11.67 11.82
CA ARG A 183 4.60 11.27 13.15
C ARG A 183 3.26 11.90 13.53
N ASP A 184 3.05 13.16 13.15
CA ASP A 184 1.79 13.86 13.32
C ASP A 184 0.63 13.17 12.59
N VAL A 185 0.84 12.78 11.33
CA VAL A 185 -0.15 12.04 10.53
C VAL A 185 -0.37 10.64 11.10
N VAL A 186 0.71 9.93 11.48
CA VAL A 186 0.65 8.57 12.04
C VAL A 186 -0.09 8.54 13.37
N ASP A 187 0.23 9.46 14.28
CA ASP A 187 -0.40 9.56 15.59
C ASP A 187 -1.88 9.94 15.45
N TYR A 188 -2.21 10.86 14.53
CA TYR A 188 -3.60 11.17 14.21
C TYR A 188 -4.35 9.95 13.67
N CYS A 189 -3.77 9.21 12.72
CA CYS A 189 -4.40 8.00 12.17
C CYS A 189 -4.65 6.95 13.27
N ARG A 190 -3.65 6.70 14.14
CA ARG A 190 -3.77 5.78 15.27
C ARG A 190 -4.86 6.21 16.25
N ALA A 191 -5.00 7.50 16.54
CA ALA A 191 -6.01 8.02 17.46
C ALA A 191 -7.46 7.83 16.95
N HIS A 192 -7.64 7.63 15.64
CA HIS A 192 -8.94 7.46 14.98
C HIS A 192 -9.13 6.06 14.39
N ASP A 193 -8.34 5.07 14.82
CA ASP A 193 -8.37 3.67 14.33
C ASP A 193 -8.21 3.54 12.80
N ILE A 194 -7.44 4.46 12.20
CA ILE A 194 -7.07 4.43 10.78
C ILE A 194 -5.72 3.71 10.65
N ALA A 195 -5.66 2.63 9.88
CA ALA A 195 -4.40 1.94 9.64
C ALA A 195 -3.51 2.76 8.71
N VAL A 196 -2.20 2.76 8.98
CA VAL A 196 -1.21 3.42 8.13
C VAL A 196 -0.61 2.40 7.17
N GLU A 197 -0.59 2.75 5.89
CA GLU A 197 0.11 2.00 4.86
C GLU A 197 1.23 2.85 4.25
N ALA A 198 2.47 2.35 4.30
CA ALA A 198 3.64 3.05 3.80
C ALA A 198 3.91 2.72 2.33
N TYR A 199 3.79 3.73 1.46
CA TYR A 199 4.42 3.69 0.14
C TYR A 199 5.84 4.23 0.20
N SER A 200 6.68 3.81 -0.77
CA SER A 200 8.11 4.14 -0.80
C SER A 200 8.82 3.91 0.55
N PRO A 201 8.66 2.72 1.18
CA PRO A 201 9.09 2.48 2.57
C PRO A 201 10.58 2.67 2.84
N MET A 202 11.39 2.81 1.79
CA MET A 202 12.85 2.97 1.82
C MET A 202 13.31 4.24 1.07
N ALA A 203 12.47 5.27 0.97
CA ALA A 203 12.79 6.54 0.29
C ALA A 203 13.29 6.36 -1.16
N ARG A 204 12.67 5.44 -1.92
CA ARG A 204 13.12 5.04 -3.27
C ARG A 204 14.59 4.56 -3.32
N GLY A 205 15.07 4.00 -2.22
CA GLY A 205 16.42 3.46 -2.06
C GLY A 205 17.39 4.40 -1.35
N ALA A 206 17.03 5.66 -1.08
CA ALA A 206 17.94 6.63 -0.45
C ALA A 206 18.32 6.22 0.99
N ASP A 207 17.40 5.61 1.73
CA ASP A 207 17.65 5.20 3.12
C ASP A 207 18.51 3.92 3.23
N LEU A 208 18.76 3.20 2.13
CA LEU A 208 19.56 1.97 2.13
C LEU A 208 21.04 2.20 2.44
N ALA A 209 21.56 3.38 2.11
CA ALA A 209 22.96 3.78 2.35
C ALA A 209 23.10 4.64 3.62
N ASN A 210 22.17 4.52 4.56
CA ASN A 210 22.23 5.21 5.84
C ASN A 210 23.12 4.44 6.82
N GLY A 211 24.15 5.08 7.36
CA GLY A 211 25.12 4.42 8.24
C GLY A 211 24.54 3.82 9.52
N VAL A 212 23.38 4.29 10.01
CA VAL A 212 22.65 3.63 11.10
C VAL A 212 22.08 2.30 10.60
N VAL A 213 21.33 2.34 9.50
CA VAL A 213 20.69 1.16 8.90
C VAL A 213 21.73 0.10 8.50
N GLU A 214 22.85 0.50 7.89
CA GLU A 214 23.93 -0.41 7.49
C GLU A 214 24.56 -1.12 8.69
N ARG A 215 24.76 -0.42 9.81
CA ARG A 215 25.31 -1.03 11.04
C ARG A 215 24.35 -2.04 11.64
N ILE A 216 23.06 -1.72 11.69
CA ILE A 216 22.01 -2.62 12.19
C ILE A 216 21.94 -3.86 11.28
N ALA A 217 21.94 -3.66 9.95
CA ALA A 217 21.93 -4.74 8.98
C ALA A 217 23.11 -5.70 9.17
N ALA A 218 24.31 -5.16 9.37
CA ALA A 218 25.51 -5.95 9.66
C ALA A 218 25.42 -6.71 11.00
N ALA A 219 24.82 -6.12 12.03
CA ALA A 219 24.65 -6.76 13.33
C ALA A 219 23.72 -7.98 13.28
N HIS A 220 22.70 -7.95 12.42
CA HIS A 220 21.73 -9.04 12.23
C HIS A 220 22.11 -10.00 11.08
N GLY A 221 23.08 -9.66 10.24
CA GLY A 221 23.47 -10.46 9.08
C GLY A 221 22.42 -10.44 7.95
N VAL A 222 21.69 -9.33 7.81
CA VAL A 222 20.61 -9.11 6.85
C VAL A 222 20.91 -7.90 5.96
N THR A 223 20.06 -7.60 4.97
CA THR A 223 20.24 -6.41 4.11
C THR A 223 19.68 -5.13 4.76
N PRO A 224 20.16 -3.93 4.36
CA PRO A 224 19.56 -2.67 4.77
C PRO A 224 18.06 -2.58 4.45
N ALA A 225 17.61 -3.19 3.35
CA ALA A 225 16.20 -3.25 2.99
C ALA A 225 15.40 -4.05 4.04
N GLN A 226 15.90 -5.22 4.43
CA GLN A 226 15.25 -6.04 5.46
C GLN A 226 15.13 -5.28 6.80
N VAL A 227 16.17 -4.54 7.22
CA VAL A 227 16.11 -3.71 8.44
C VAL A 227 14.99 -2.68 8.37
N ILE A 228 14.93 -1.90 7.29
CA ILE A 228 13.92 -0.83 7.14
C ILE A 228 12.51 -1.43 7.09
N LEU A 229 12.31 -2.48 6.28
CA LEU A 229 11.01 -3.12 6.17
C LEU A 229 10.60 -3.78 7.50
N ARG A 230 11.55 -4.38 8.24
CA ARG A 230 11.27 -4.94 9.57
C ARG A 230 10.86 -3.87 10.58
N TRP A 231 11.48 -2.69 10.55
CA TRP A 231 11.08 -1.56 11.39
C TRP A 231 9.62 -1.14 11.14
N HIS A 232 9.18 -1.07 9.88
CA HIS A 232 7.77 -0.83 9.57
C HIS A 232 6.85 -1.93 10.13
N ILE A 233 7.24 -3.20 9.92
CA ILE A 233 6.45 -4.35 10.38
C ILE A 233 6.25 -4.33 11.90
N GLU A 234 7.31 -4.08 12.65
CA GLU A 234 7.27 -4.04 14.12
C GLU A 234 6.52 -2.81 14.66
N ASN A 235 6.40 -1.74 13.87
CA ASN A 235 5.55 -0.58 14.17
C ASN A 235 4.06 -0.77 13.79
N GLY A 236 3.69 -1.94 13.25
CA GLY A 236 2.31 -2.23 12.84
C GLY A 236 1.89 -1.57 11.52
N THR A 237 2.84 -1.02 10.77
CA THR A 237 2.60 -0.36 9.48
C THR A 237 2.43 -1.41 8.38
N ILE A 238 1.44 -1.23 7.50
CA ILE A 238 1.31 -2.01 6.25
C ILE A 238 2.33 -1.45 5.25
N ILE A 239 3.04 -2.28 4.51
CA ILE A 239 4.09 -1.84 3.58
C ILE A 239 3.89 -2.39 2.18
N ILE A 240 4.15 -1.55 1.18
CA ILE A 240 4.06 -1.93 -0.25
C ILE A 240 5.38 -1.67 -0.99
N PRO A 241 6.50 -2.33 -0.61
CA PRO A 241 7.77 -2.16 -1.30
C PRO A 241 7.66 -2.61 -2.77
N LYS A 242 8.10 -1.75 -3.68
CA LYS A 242 8.20 -2.08 -5.11
C LYS A 242 9.47 -2.89 -5.39
N SER A 243 9.35 -3.97 -6.15
CA SER A 243 10.48 -4.57 -6.86
C SER A 243 10.03 -5.22 -8.18
N VAL A 244 10.81 -4.99 -9.25
CA VAL A 244 10.67 -5.69 -10.54
C VAL A 244 11.55 -6.93 -10.64
N HIS A 245 12.39 -7.18 -9.64
CA HIS A 245 13.30 -8.33 -9.60
C HIS A 245 12.81 -9.35 -8.58
N THR A 246 12.58 -10.59 -9.02
CA THR A 246 12.09 -11.70 -8.18
C THR A 246 12.97 -11.98 -6.97
N ALA A 247 14.30 -11.85 -7.10
CA ALA A 247 15.21 -12.03 -5.97
C ALA A 247 14.95 -11.01 -4.84
N ARG A 248 14.74 -9.73 -5.19
CA ARG A 248 14.41 -8.68 -4.22
C ARG A 248 12.98 -8.80 -3.69
N GLN A 249 12.03 -9.28 -4.48
CA GLN A 249 10.68 -9.61 -3.98
C GLN A 249 10.75 -10.67 -2.88
N ARG A 250 11.54 -11.73 -3.09
CA ARG A 250 11.77 -12.76 -2.07
C ARG A 250 12.48 -12.21 -0.83
N GLU A 251 13.53 -11.40 -1.03
CA GLU A 251 14.25 -10.73 0.07
C GLU A 251 13.32 -9.82 0.91
N ASN A 252 12.45 -9.05 0.26
CA ASN A 252 11.49 -8.16 0.92
C ASN A 252 10.42 -8.91 1.74
N LEU A 253 10.19 -10.20 1.50
CA LEU A 253 9.31 -11.06 2.31
C LEU A 253 10.06 -11.76 3.46
N ASP A 254 11.38 -11.87 3.37
CA ASP A 254 12.20 -12.55 4.37
C ASP A 254 12.51 -11.64 5.57
N LEU A 255 11.46 -11.27 6.31
CA LEU A 255 11.55 -10.31 7.43
C LEU A 255 11.37 -10.96 8.80
N PHE A 256 11.09 -12.26 8.86
CA PHE A 256 10.63 -12.91 10.11
C PHE A 256 11.69 -13.77 10.81
N GLY A 257 12.91 -13.82 10.26
CA GLY A 257 14.05 -14.52 10.86
C GLY A 257 14.82 -13.74 11.92
N PHE A 258 14.50 -12.45 12.12
CA PHE A 258 15.14 -11.57 13.09
C PHE A 258 14.13 -10.55 13.66
N ALA A 259 14.53 -9.79 14.68
CA ALA A 259 13.75 -8.72 15.28
C ALA A 259 14.70 -7.58 15.69
N LEU A 260 14.25 -6.33 15.60
CA LEU A 260 15.05 -5.19 16.02
C LEU A 260 14.95 -5.03 17.54
N THR A 261 16.06 -4.65 18.17
CA THR A 261 16.08 -4.30 19.59
C THR A 261 15.42 -2.93 19.84
N PRO A 262 14.97 -2.64 21.06
CA PRO A 262 14.44 -1.31 21.39
C PRO A 262 15.42 -0.17 21.08
N GLU A 263 16.72 -0.41 21.27
CA GLU A 263 17.78 0.55 20.94
C GLU A 263 17.92 0.76 19.43
N GLU A 264 17.80 -0.28 18.62
CA GLU A 264 17.83 -0.18 17.16
C GLU A 264 16.59 0.53 16.62
N HIS A 265 15.41 0.27 17.20
CA HIS A 265 14.20 1.07 16.95
C HIS A 265 14.46 2.54 17.24
N ALA A 266 14.94 2.88 18.44
CA ALA A 266 15.23 4.25 18.82
C ALA A 266 16.27 4.93 17.90
N GLN A 267 17.24 4.18 17.39
CA GLN A 267 18.23 4.69 16.42
C GLN A 267 17.61 5.00 15.06
N ILE A 268 16.70 4.16 14.56
CA ILE A 268 15.98 4.39 13.31
C ILE A 268 14.98 5.55 13.50
N ASP A 269 14.28 5.59 14.62
CA ASP A 269 13.36 6.66 14.99
C ASP A 269 14.06 8.02 15.03
N ALA A 270 15.33 8.07 15.46
CA ALA A 270 16.13 9.30 15.47
C ALA A 270 16.54 9.79 14.07
N LEU A 271 16.27 9.03 13.00
CA LEU A 271 16.55 9.44 11.62
C LEU A 271 15.50 10.39 11.03
N ASP A 272 14.35 10.57 11.71
CA ASP A 272 13.26 11.42 11.23
C ASP A 272 13.76 12.83 10.89
N GLY A 273 13.30 13.36 9.76
CA GLY A 273 13.80 14.61 9.21
C GLY A 273 12.77 15.32 8.35
N PRO A 274 13.11 16.48 7.77
CA PRO A 274 12.16 17.29 7.00
C PRO A 274 12.00 16.84 5.54
N THR A 275 12.69 15.77 5.11
CA THR A 275 12.91 15.48 3.68
C THR A 275 11.93 14.44 3.16
N ARG A 276 10.91 14.92 2.46
CA ARG A 276 10.02 14.09 1.63
C ARG A 276 10.69 13.73 0.29
N ALA A 277 10.55 12.48 -0.18
CA ALA A 277 10.98 12.03 -1.51
C ALA A 277 9.86 12.11 -2.57
N GLY A 278 8.59 12.09 -2.15
CA GLY A 278 7.39 12.28 -2.98
C GLY A 278 6.88 13.72 -3.02
N HIS A 279 5.63 13.86 -3.44
CA HIS A 279 4.97 15.16 -3.58
C HIS A 279 4.29 15.59 -2.28
N ASP A 280 4.20 16.90 -2.05
CA ASP A 280 3.52 17.47 -0.88
C ASP A 280 1.99 17.44 -1.08
N PRO A 281 1.22 16.72 -0.24
CA PRO A 281 -0.23 16.62 -0.39
C PRO A 281 -0.99 17.94 -0.29
N MET A 282 -0.38 18.98 0.30
CA MET A 282 -1.01 20.30 0.43
C MET A 282 -0.98 21.10 -0.87
N THR A 283 -0.05 20.78 -1.78
CA THR A 283 0.20 21.57 -2.99
C THR A 283 0.15 20.77 -4.28
N PHE A 284 0.21 19.45 -4.19
CA PHE A 284 0.30 18.59 -5.34
C PHE A 284 -1.02 18.44 -6.10
N THR A 285 -0.94 18.57 -7.42
CA THR A 285 -1.99 18.21 -8.36
C THR A 285 -1.36 17.47 -9.54
N TYR A 286 -1.96 16.37 -9.99
CA TYR A 286 -1.80 15.99 -11.39
C TYR A 286 -2.57 17.02 -12.23
N ALA A 287 -1.91 17.58 -13.25
CA ALA A 287 -2.56 18.44 -14.24
C ALA A 287 -3.45 17.62 -15.19
#